data_AF-A0A426R5L3-F1
#
_entry.id   AF-A0A426R5L3-F1
#
_cell.length_a   1.000
_cell.length_b   1.000
_cell.length_c   1.000
_cell.angle_alpha   90.00
_cell.angle_beta   90.00
_cell.angle_gamma   90.00
#
_symmetry.space_group_name_H-M   'P 1'
#
loop_
_entity.id
_entity.type
_entity.pdbx_description
1 polymer ?
#
loop_
_entity_poly.entity_id
_entity_poly.type
_entity_poly.pdbx_seq_one_letter_code
_entity_poly.pdbx_strand_id
1 'polypeptide(L)'
;MALWAWAAVAVVLVGIAAVVALEYDDVRAALAVSVQDAGAGATSSEVADTVTATLLGSGAVALVLLLLAALGLSMAAAKRVASGILLLVVGLATVGACVLFWSFMSDAGSIASGVLQWGPLVGAGFAAIASVASGIGMARK
;
A
#
# COMPACT_ATOMS: atom_id res chain seq x y z
N MET A 1 -17.22 -4.92 -13.21
CA MET A 1 -16.13 -3.97 -13.53
C MET A 1 -15.37 -3.58 -12.25
N ALA A 2 -15.96 -2.84 -11.30
CA ALA A 2 -15.27 -2.42 -10.07
C ALA A 2 -14.72 -3.57 -9.20
N LEU A 3 -15.47 -4.68 -9.07
CA LEU A 3 -15.09 -5.84 -8.24
C LEU A 3 -13.77 -6.48 -8.69
N TRP A 4 -13.57 -6.63 -10.00
CA TRP A 4 -12.34 -7.18 -10.57
C TRP A 4 -11.14 -6.23 -10.43
N ALA A 5 -11.36 -4.91 -10.52
CA ALA A 5 -10.32 -3.92 -10.28
C ALA A 5 -9.87 -3.92 -8.81
N TRP A 6 -10.81 -3.99 -7.87
CA TRP A 6 -10.51 -4.10 -6.44
C TRP A 6 -9.86 -5.45 -6.07
N ALA A 7 -10.24 -6.54 -6.73
CA ALA A 7 -9.55 -7.81 -6.59
C ALA A 7 -8.09 -7.73 -7.06
N ALA A 8 -7.80 -7.05 -8.18
CA ALA A 8 -6.44 -6.82 -8.65
C ALA A 8 -5.62 -5.98 -7.65
N VAL A 9 -6.20 -4.90 -7.10
CA VAL A 9 -5.57 -4.08 -6.05
C VAL A 9 -5.23 -4.94 -4.83
N ALA A 10 -6.16 -5.80 -4.38
CA ALA A 10 -5.94 -6.68 -3.24
C ALA A 10 -4.81 -7.69 -3.50
N VAL A 11 -4.80 -8.33 -4.67
CA VAL A 11 -3.72 -9.26 -5.06
C VAL A 11 -2.37 -8.56 -5.07
N VAL A 12 -2.28 -7.33 -5.58
CA VAL A 12 -1.01 -6.58 -5.60
C VAL A 12 -0.56 -6.21 -4.20
N LEU A 13 -1.45 -5.70 -3.34
CA LEU A 13 -1.10 -5.36 -1.96
C LEU A 13 -0.67 -6.59 -1.15
N VAL A 14 -1.36 -7.72 -1.32
CA VAL A 14 -0.98 -8.99 -0.68
C VAL A 14 0.35 -9.50 -1.22
N GLY A 15 0.60 -9.37 -2.53
CA GLY A 15 1.88 -9.73 -3.14
C GLY A 15 3.04 -8.91 -2.60
N ILE A 16 2.87 -7.59 -2.47
CA ILE A 16 3.89 -6.71 -1.86
C ILE A 16 4.14 -7.10 -0.40
N ALA A 17 3.07 -7.32 0.38
CA ALA A 17 3.19 -7.75 1.77
C ALA A 17 3.92 -9.10 1.91
N ALA A 18 3.65 -10.04 1.00
CA ALA A 18 4.33 -11.33 0.98
C ALA A 18 5.83 -11.17 0.67
N VAL A 19 6.20 -10.33 -0.30
CA VAL A 19 7.61 -10.05 -0.62
C VAL A 19 8.32 -9.41 0.57
N VAL A 20 7.70 -8.42 1.22
CA VAL A 20 8.25 -7.80 2.44
C VAL A 20 8.42 -8.82 3.56
N ALA A 21 7.48 -9.75 3.72
CA ALA A 21 7.56 -10.77 4.77
C ALA A 21 8.64 -11.83 4.48
N LEU A 22 8.85 -12.19 3.21
CA LEU A 22 9.87 -13.15 2.80
C LEU A 22 11.29 -12.58 2.90
N GLU A 23 11.45 -11.28 2.60
CA GLU A 23 12.74 -10.58 2.55
C GLU A 23 12.91 -9.64 3.76
N TYR A 24 12.23 -9.94 4.87
CA TYR A 24 12.06 -9.03 6.01
C TYR A 24 13.39 -8.58 6.62
N ASP A 25 14.33 -9.49 6.81
CA ASP A 25 15.63 -9.18 7.41
C ASP A 25 16.48 -8.28 6.50
N ASP A 26 16.47 -8.52 5.19
CA ASP A 26 17.19 -7.69 4.22
C ASP A 26 16.57 -6.29 4.14
N VAL A 27 15.23 -6.21 4.05
CA VAL A 27 14.49 -4.94 4.08
C VAL A 27 14.83 -4.16 5.35
N ARG A 28 14.78 -4.82 6.51
CA ARG A 28 15.12 -4.19 7.79
C ARG A 28 16.56 -3.70 7.83
N ALA A 29 17.50 -4.47 7.27
CA ALA A 29 18.92 -4.10 7.22
C ALA A 29 19.16 -2.86 6.35
N ALA A 30 18.59 -2.77 5.15
CA ALA A 30 18.75 -1.59 4.30
C ALA A 30 18.16 -0.34 4.93
N LEU A 31 16.94 -0.43 5.47
CA LEU A 31 16.31 0.69 6.17
C LEU A 31 17.16 1.16 7.38
N ALA A 32 17.81 0.24 8.09
CA ALA A 32 18.69 0.61 9.20
C ALA A 32 19.94 1.38 8.73
N VAL A 33 20.53 1.00 7.59
CA VAL A 33 21.64 1.73 6.97
C VAL A 33 21.21 3.14 6.56
N SER A 34 20.05 3.28 5.91
CA SER A 34 19.52 4.59 5.49
C SER A 34 19.31 5.55 6.67
N VAL A 35 18.78 5.05 7.79
CA VAL A 35 18.56 5.85 9.01
C VAL A 35 19.88 6.24 9.68
N GLN A 36 20.89 5.36 9.64
CA GLN A 36 22.22 5.67 10.15
C GLN A 36 22.93 6.75 9.30
N ASP A 37 22.86 6.65 7.98
CA ASP A 37 23.45 7.62 7.05
C ASP A 37 22.79 9.00 7.13
N ALA A 38 21.51 9.07 7.50
CA ALA A 38 20.80 10.33 7.77
C ALA A 38 21.29 11.05 9.04
N GLY A 39 22.27 10.51 9.77
CA GLY A 39 22.94 11.19 10.88
C GLY A 39 22.16 11.19 12.20
N ALA A 40 21.30 10.18 12.43
CA ALA A 40 20.35 10.17 13.53
C ALA A 40 20.97 10.16 14.96
N GLY A 41 22.27 9.88 15.12
CA GLY A 41 22.92 9.76 16.45
C GLY A 41 22.34 8.67 17.35
N ALA A 42 21.36 7.91 16.84
CA ALA A 42 20.62 6.87 17.53
C ALA A 42 21.41 5.56 17.56
N THR A 43 21.21 4.78 18.62
CA THR A 43 21.82 3.47 18.75
C THR A 43 21.22 2.49 17.73
N SER A 44 21.98 1.47 17.33
CA SER A 44 21.51 0.47 16.35
C SER A 44 20.20 -0.23 16.77
N SER A 45 19.93 -0.34 18.08
CA SER A 45 18.68 -0.91 18.59
C SER A 45 17.48 0.02 18.35
N GLU A 46 17.63 1.32 18.59
CA GLU A 46 16.57 2.31 18.37
C GLU A 46 16.22 2.43 16.88
N VAL A 47 17.23 2.35 16.01
CA VAL A 47 17.03 2.30 14.56
C VAL A 47 16.24 1.05 14.17
N ALA A 48 16.64 -0.12 14.70
CA ALA A 48 16.00 -1.38 14.35
C ALA A 48 14.55 -1.48 14.83
N ASP A 49 14.22 -0.90 15.99
CA ASP A 49 12.85 -0.80 16.51
C ASP A 49 11.99 0.17 15.67
N THR A 50 12.57 1.31 15.28
CA THR A 50 11.88 2.29 14.43
C THR A 50 11.53 1.71 13.07
N VAL A 51 12.48 1.01 12.42
CA VAL A 51 12.25 0.34 11.13
C VAL A 51 11.16 -0.72 11.25
N THR A 52 11.19 -1.51 12.32
CA THR A 52 10.18 -2.55 12.60
C THR A 52 8.79 -1.94 12.79
N ALA A 53 8.69 -0.85 13.55
CA ALA A 53 7.45 -0.13 13.79
C ALA A 53 6.89 0.48 12.49
N THR A 54 7.73 1.04 11.63
CA THR A 54 7.31 1.59 10.33
C THR A 54 6.80 0.50 9.39
N LEU A 55 7.46 -0.67 9.33
CA LEU A 55 7.02 -1.81 8.52
C LEU A 55 5.66 -2.34 8.99
N LEU A 56 5.50 -2.54 10.30
CA LEU A 56 4.22 -2.94 10.90
C LEU A 56 3.13 -1.89 10.65
N GLY A 57 3.46 -0.61 10.80
CA GLY A 57 2.56 0.50 10.54
C GLY A 57 2.07 0.53 9.09
N SER A 58 2.98 0.34 8.13
CA SER A 58 2.63 0.28 6.70
C SER A 58 1.72 -0.90 6.38
N GLY A 59 2.02 -2.09 6.93
CA GLY A 59 1.17 -3.27 6.79
C GLY A 59 -0.22 -3.06 7.39
N ALA A 60 -0.30 -2.43 8.57
CA ALA A 60 -1.58 -2.09 9.21
C ALA A 60 -2.41 -1.12 8.35
N VAL A 61 -1.80 -0.10 7.76
CA VAL A 61 -2.47 0.83 6.84
C VAL A 61 -3.02 0.08 5.61
N ALA A 62 -2.22 -0.81 5.02
CA ALA A 62 -2.68 -1.61 3.88
C ALA A 62 -3.90 -2.48 4.24
N LEU A 63 -3.91 -3.12 5.41
CA LEU A 63 -5.04 -3.90 5.91
C LEU A 63 -6.29 -3.04 6.10
N VAL A 64 -6.15 -1.85 6.70
CA VAL A 64 -7.27 -0.91 6.90
C VAL A 64 -7.87 -0.50 5.54
N LEU A 65 -7.04 -0.19 4.56
CA LEU A 65 -7.51 0.18 3.22
C LEU A 65 -8.26 -0.98 2.54
N LEU A 66 -7.77 -2.22 2.67
CA LEU A 66 -8.45 -3.42 2.15
C LEU A 66 -9.80 -3.66 2.82
N LEU A 67 -9.89 -3.48 4.14
CA LEU A 67 -11.15 -3.62 4.88
C LEU A 67 -12.17 -2.55 4.47
N LEU A 68 -11.73 -1.31 4.30
CA LEU A 68 -12.59 -0.22 3.82
C LEU A 68 -13.05 -0.45 2.38
N ALA A 69 -12.17 -0.97 1.51
CA ALA A 69 -12.54 -1.37 0.16
C ALA A 69 -13.59 -2.50 0.16
N ALA A 70 -13.40 -3.53 0.98
CA ALA A 70 -14.37 -4.63 1.15
C ALA A 70 -15.72 -4.12 1.68
N LEU A 71 -15.70 -3.17 2.63
CA LEU A 71 -16.89 -2.50 3.13
C LEU A 71 -17.60 -1.70 2.03
N GLY A 72 -16.86 -0.95 1.21
CA GLY A 72 -17.42 -0.21 0.07
C GLY A 72 -18.06 -1.14 -0.95
N LEU A 73 -17.44 -2.29 -1.22
CA LEU A 73 -17.97 -3.32 -2.10
C LEU A 73 -19.24 -3.96 -1.53
N SER A 74 -19.29 -4.27 -0.24
CA SER A 74 -20.48 -4.85 0.39
C SER A 74 -21.65 -3.85 0.41
N MET A 75 -21.37 -2.57 0.62
CA MET A 75 -22.36 -1.50 0.46
C MET A 75 -22.84 -1.35 -0.99
N ALA A 76 -21.95 -1.50 -1.97
CA ALA A 76 -22.30 -1.49 -3.38
C ALA A 76 -23.20 -2.67 -3.75
N ALA A 77 -22.94 -3.86 -3.21
CA ALA A 77 -23.79 -5.04 -3.35
C ALA A 77 -25.18 -4.80 -2.74
N ALA A 78 -25.24 -4.08 -1.60
CA ALA A 78 -26.49 -3.62 -0.99
C ALA A 78 -27.12 -2.39 -1.71
N LYS A 79 -26.63 -2.01 -2.89
CA LYS A 79 -27.08 -0.87 -3.72
C LYS A 79 -27.05 0.51 -3.02
N ARG A 80 -26.29 0.67 -1.94
CA ARG A 80 -26.18 1.96 -1.23
C ARG A 80 -25.42 2.99 -2.06
N VAL A 81 -25.96 4.20 -2.16
CA VAL A 81 -25.39 5.31 -2.95
C VAL A 81 -24.03 5.76 -2.40
N ALA A 82 -23.84 5.71 -1.08
CA ALA A 82 -22.59 6.06 -0.41
C ALA A 82 -21.38 5.18 -0.78
N SER A 83 -21.61 3.99 -1.37
CA SER A 83 -20.54 3.06 -1.75
C SER A 83 -19.55 3.66 -2.75
N GLY A 84 -20.02 4.45 -3.71
CA GLY A 84 -19.16 5.07 -4.71
C GLY A 84 -18.18 6.08 -4.10
N ILE A 85 -18.65 6.91 -3.15
CA ILE A 85 -17.81 7.91 -2.47
C ILE A 85 -16.74 7.20 -1.65
N LEU A 86 -17.14 6.20 -0.87
CA LEU A 86 -16.21 5.44 -0.02
C LEU A 86 -15.11 4.79 -0.87
N LEU A 87 -15.47 4.10 -1.96
CA LEU A 87 -14.51 3.44 -2.84
C LEU A 87 -13.58 4.44 -3.54
N LEU A 88 -14.08 5.62 -3.92
CA LEU A 88 -13.26 6.68 -4.51
C LEU A 88 -12.24 7.23 -3.51
N VAL A 89 -12.66 7.52 -2.28
CA VAL A 89 -11.77 8.00 -1.22
C VAL A 89 -10.72 6.96 -0.85
N VAL A 90 -11.13 5.70 -0.69
CA VAL A 90 -10.20 4.60 -0.38
C VAL A 90 -9.21 4.38 -1.52
N GLY A 91 -9.65 4.48 -2.76
CA GLY A 91 -8.78 4.35 -3.93
C GLY A 91 -7.72 5.46 -3.99
N LEU A 92 -8.11 6.72 -3.78
CA LEU A 92 -7.16 7.84 -3.67
C LEU A 92 -6.18 7.68 -2.50
N ALA A 93 -6.67 7.26 -1.33
CA ALA A 93 -5.83 6.98 -0.17
C ALA A 93 -4.83 5.85 -0.45
N THR A 94 -5.25 4.82 -1.19
CA THR A 94 -4.38 3.71 -1.60
C THR A 94 -3.27 4.17 -2.54
N VAL A 95 -3.58 5.04 -3.52
CA VAL A 95 -2.54 5.65 -4.37
C VAL A 95 -1.54 6.43 -3.54
N GLY A 96 -2.01 7.28 -2.61
CA GLY A 96 -1.14 8.05 -1.72
C GLY A 96 -0.24 7.17 -0.85
N ALA A 97 -0.80 6.11 -0.27
CA ALA A 97 -0.06 5.14 0.53
C ALA A 97 1.01 4.40 -0.29
N CYS A 98 0.69 4.00 -1.52
CA CYS A 98 1.65 3.38 -2.43
C CYS A 98 2.80 4.32 -2.80
N VAL A 99 2.52 5.60 -3.05
CA VAL A 99 3.57 6.59 -3.37
C VAL A 99 4.46 6.88 -2.16
N LEU A 100 3.87 7.01 -0.97
CA LEU A 100 4.64 7.17 0.28
C LEU A 100 5.54 5.96 0.54
N PHE A 101 5.00 4.75 0.41
CA PHE A 101 5.77 3.51 0.57
C PHE A 101 6.88 3.38 -0.48
N TRP A 102 6.61 3.76 -1.73
CA TRP A 102 7.63 3.83 -2.78
C TRP A 102 8.78 4.76 -2.40
N SER A 103 8.46 5.95 -1.89
CA SER A 103 9.48 6.91 -1.45
C SER A 103 10.35 6.35 -0.31
N PHE A 104 9.75 5.61 0.62
CA PHE A 104 10.50 4.96 1.71
C PHE A 104 11.40 3.82 1.20
N MET A 105 10.93 3.03 0.22
CA MET A 105 11.67 1.88 -0.30
C MET A 105 12.65 2.24 -1.42
N SER A 106 12.65 3.49 -1.91
CA SER A 106 13.56 3.96 -2.98
C SER A 106 15.03 3.77 -2.62
N ASP A 107 15.40 3.99 -1.36
CA ASP A 107 16.77 3.76 -0.86
C ASP A 107 17.10 2.27 -0.64
N ALA A 108 16.08 1.42 -0.47
CA ALA A 108 16.20 -0.03 -0.34
C ALA A 108 16.04 -0.77 -1.70
N GLY A 109 16.20 -0.05 -2.81
CA GLY A 109 15.80 -0.49 -4.15
C GLY A 109 16.53 -1.71 -4.72
N SER A 110 17.66 -2.13 -4.16
CA SER A 110 18.37 -3.35 -4.59
C SER A 110 17.81 -4.64 -4.00
N ILE A 111 16.94 -4.56 -2.99
CA ILE A 111 16.39 -5.72 -2.29
C ILE A 111 15.24 -6.36 -3.08
N ALA A 112 15.16 -7.69 -3.03
CA ALA A 112 14.15 -8.47 -3.75
C ALA A 112 14.13 -8.18 -5.27
N SER A 113 15.30 -8.01 -5.90
CA SER A 113 15.44 -7.68 -7.33
C SER A 113 14.77 -6.35 -7.75
N GLY A 114 14.59 -5.40 -6.82
CA GLY A 114 13.90 -4.13 -7.10
C GLY A 114 12.38 -4.24 -7.19
N VAL A 115 11.80 -5.37 -6.79
CA VAL A 115 10.33 -5.56 -6.71
C VAL A 115 9.69 -4.54 -5.77
N LEU A 116 10.38 -4.14 -4.71
CA LEU A 116 9.92 -3.10 -3.79
C LEU A 116 9.95 -1.69 -4.39
N GLN A 117 10.72 -1.50 -5.47
CA GLN A 117 10.82 -0.25 -6.22
C GLN A 117 9.73 -0.14 -7.30
N TRP A 118 9.30 -1.24 -7.92
CA TRP A 118 8.27 -1.18 -8.98
C TRP A 118 6.88 -1.65 -8.51
N GLY A 119 6.80 -2.54 -7.52
CA GLY A 119 5.57 -3.08 -6.97
C GLY A 119 4.57 -2.04 -6.45
N PRO A 120 5.01 -1.04 -5.66
CA PRO A 120 4.11 0.02 -5.18
C PRO A 120 3.53 0.86 -6.31
N LEU A 121 4.29 1.11 -7.38
CA LEU A 121 3.82 1.84 -8.56
C LEU A 121 2.75 1.04 -9.32
N VAL A 122 2.92 -0.28 -9.42
CA VAL A 122 1.90 -1.18 -9.98
C VAL A 122 0.63 -1.13 -9.13
N GLY A 123 0.76 -1.16 -7.80
CA GLY A 123 -0.36 -1.00 -6.86
C GLY A 123 -1.10 0.33 -7.02
N ALA A 124 -0.35 1.44 -7.16
CA ALA A 124 -0.90 2.76 -7.43
C ALA A 124 -1.66 2.81 -8.76
N GLY A 125 -1.13 2.18 -9.81
CA GLY A 125 -1.80 2.08 -11.11
C GLY A 125 -3.15 1.38 -11.02
N PHE A 126 -3.21 0.21 -10.37
CA PHE A 126 -4.47 -0.50 -10.18
C PHE A 126 -5.44 0.26 -9.29
N ALA A 127 -4.97 0.91 -8.23
CA ALA A 127 -5.80 1.74 -7.35
C ALA A 127 -6.38 2.95 -8.09
N ALA A 128 -5.62 3.58 -8.97
CA ALA A 128 -6.10 4.66 -9.84
C ALA A 128 -7.20 4.17 -10.79
N ILE A 129 -6.99 3.02 -11.45
CA ILE A 129 -8.00 2.40 -12.33
C ILE A 129 -9.28 2.06 -11.54
N ALA A 130 -9.14 1.48 -10.35
CA ALA A 130 -10.26 1.15 -9.47
C ALA A 130 -11.03 2.41 -9.02
N SER A 131 -10.33 3.50 -8.74
CA SER A 131 -10.91 4.80 -8.38
C SER A 131 -11.71 5.40 -9.54
N VAL A 132 -11.13 5.42 -10.74
CA VAL A 132 -11.79 5.92 -11.96
C VAL A 132 -13.02 5.08 -12.28
N ALA A 133 -12.92 3.75 -12.21
CA ALA A 133 -14.06 2.85 -12.43
C ALA A 133 -15.19 3.08 -11.41
N SER A 134 -14.84 3.39 -10.16
CA SER A 134 -15.80 3.70 -9.10
C SER A 134 -16.48 5.05 -9.35
N GLY A 135 -15.73 6.07 -9.78
CA GLY A 135 -16.27 7.38 -10.15
C GLY A 135 -17.21 7.36 -11.37
N ILE A 136 -16.85 6.60 -12.41
CA ILE A 136 -17.71 6.41 -13.60
C ILE A 136 -19.03 5.72 -13.23
N GLY A 137 -19.00 4.77 -12.28
CA GLY A 137 -20.20 4.10 -11.78
C GLY A 137 -21.17 5.03 -11.04
N MET A 138 -20.69 6.13 -10.48
CA MET A 138 -21.52 7.15 -9.83
C MET A 138 -22.17 8.09 -10.85
N ALA A 139 -21.45 8.48 -11.90
CA ALA A 139 -21.96 9.37 -12.96
C ALA A 139 -23.05 8.76 -13.84
N ARG A 140 -23.25 7.43 -13.77
CA ARG A 140 -24.27 6.70 -14.54
C ARG A 140 -25.52 6.31 -13.73
N LYS A 141 -25.58 6.62 -12.43
CA LYS A 141 -26.75 6.40 -11.58
C LYS A 141 -27.55 7.69 -11.45
#